data_AF-A0A401TWB3-F1
#
_entry.id   AF-A0A401TWB3-F1
#
_cell.length_a   1.000
_cell.length_b   1.000
_cell.length_c   1.000
_cell.angle_alpha   90.00
_cell.angle_beta   90.00
_cell.angle_gamma   90.00
#
_symmetry.space_group_name_H-M   'P 1'
#
loop_
_entity.id
_entity.type
_entity.pdbx_description
1 polymer ?
#
loop_
_entity_poly.entity_id
_entity_poly.type
_entity_poly.pdbx_seq_one_letter_code
_entity_poly.pdbx_strand_id
1 'polypeptide(L)'
;MIGDLRTDALHEALARAPIEDDTLLGLLVLAFAGQNVSIASGNADGYAQISRHAARLIGEDGKLAFDRDTLQQVARATLIDVLSCRENRSDSGVAAHIAGDAIGADTFLPNMATDDFLSCLSRTAIEAVCKDTPVLPRQRVKDTREALVQHYAEIRFVHPAAVFAPAPEKVAAWADKHGRAEDDEESGADALNESNEAEDVPPADGYAEAAE
;
A
#
# COMPACT_ATOMS: atom_id res chain seq x y z
N MET A 1 -23.03 -8.48 24.74
CA MET A 1 -22.69 -9.44 25.80
C MET A 1 -21.99 -10.71 25.27
N ILE A 2 -22.61 -11.56 24.44
CA ILE A 2 -21.91 -12.78 23.93
C ILE A 2 -20.72 -12.44 23.04
N GLY A 3 -20.86 -11.45 22.16
CA GLY A 3 -19.76 -10.97 21.31
C GLY A 3 -18.57 -10.50 22.13
N ASP A 4 -18.82 -9.59 23.08
CA ASP A 4 -17.81 -9.02 23.98
C ASP A 4 -17.05 -10.11 24.74
N LEU A 5 -17.77 -11.05 25.38
CA LEU A 5 -17.14 -12.17 26.10
C LEU A 5 -16.28 -13.06 25.19
N ARG A 6 -16.67 -13.23 23.92
CA ARG A 6 -15.89 -14.00 22.94
C ARG A 6 -14.64 -13.23 22.51
N THR A 7 -14.76 -11.93 22.29
CA THR A 7 -13.63 -11.05 21.95
C THR A 7 -12.61 -11.04 23.10
N ASP A 8 -13.06 -10.85 24.33
CA ASP A 8 -12.18 -10.84 25.52
C ASP A 8 -11.44 -12.17 25.68
N ALA A 9 -12.16 -13.30 25.55
CA ALA A 9 -11.55 -14.62 25.61
C ALA A 9 -10.55 -14.86 24.47
N LEU A 10 -10.84 -14.40 23.25
CA LEU A 10 -9.95 -14.51 22.10
C LEU A 10 -8.67 -13.69 22.32
N HIS A 11 -8.79 -12.45 22.79
CA HIS A 11 -7.64 -11.58 23.06
C HIS A 11 -6.76 -12.13 24.17
N GLU A 12 -7.36 -12.62 25.27
CA GLU A 12 -6.65 -13.25 26.37
C GLU A 12 -5.88 -14.51 25.91
N ALA A 13 -6.48 -15.32 25.03
CA ALA A 13 -5.81 -16.48 24.43
C ALA A 13 -4.65 -16.06 23.53
N LEU A 14 -4.82 -15.06 22.65
CA LEU A 14 -3.74 -14.54 21.80
C LEU A 14 -2.58 -13.96 22.61
N ALA A 15 -2.85 -13.39 23.78
CA ALA A 15 -1.83 -12.79 24.64
C ALA A 15 -1.03 -13.82 25.45
N ARG A 16 -1.58 -15.00 25.76
CA ARG A 16 -1.00 -15.92 26.75
C ARG A 16 -0.86 -17.38 26.32
N ALA A 17 -1.68 -17.84 25.38
CA ALA A 17 -1.62 -19.23 24.94
C ALA A 17 -0.35 -19.47 24.12
N PRO A 18 0.28 -20.66 24.21
CA PRO A 18 1.35 -21.01 23.29
C PRO A 18 0.79 -21.18 21.87
N ILE A 19 1.37 -20.47 20.90
CA ILE A 19 1.00 -20.53 19.49
C ILE A 19 2.28 -20.75 18.67
N GLU A 20 2.26 -21.72 17.76
CA GLU A 20 3.36 -21.96 16.83
C GLU A 20 3.42 -20.86 15.76
N ASP A 21 4.62 -20.49 15.30
CA ASP A 21 4.82 -19.42 14.30
C ASP A 21 3.99 -19.64 13.02
N ASP A 22 3.91 -20.88 12.53
CA ASP A 22 3.13 -21.23 11.34
C ASP A 22 1.63 -21.03 11.58
N THR A 23 1.14 -21.36 12.79
CA THR A 23 -0.26 -21.09 13.19
C THR A 23 -0.49 -19.59 13.30
N LEU A 24 0.43 -18.83 13.90
CA LEU A 24 0.34 -17.39 14.04
C LEU A 24 0.29 -16.68 12.67
N LEU A 25 1.12 -17.11 11.71
CA LEU A 25 1.09 -16.60 10.35
C LEU A 25 -0.23 -16.95 9.63
N GLY A 26 -0.75 -18.16 9.84
CA GLY A 26 -2.06 -18.55 9.33
C GLY A 26 -3.20 -17.70 9.91
N LEU A 27 -3.14 -17.39 11.21
CA LEU A 27 -4.08 -16.49 11.87
C LEU A 27 -3.97 -15.05 11.34
N LEU A 28 -2.77 -14.56 11.03
CA LEU A 28 -2.58 -13.25 10.41
C LEU A 28 -3.24 -13.17 9.02
N VAL A 29 -3.12 -14.23 8.21
CA VAL A 29 -3.84 -14.32 6.93
C VAL A 29 -5.36 -14.30 7.15
N LEU A 30 -5.86 -15.06 8.13
CA LEU A 30 -7.29 -15.06 8.47
C LEU A 30 -7.79 -13.70 8.93
N ALA A 31 -6.99 -12.95 9.70
CA ALA A 31 -7.35 -11.63 10.16
C ALA A 31 -7.66 -10.68 8.98
N PHE A 32 -6.86 -10.75 7.91
CA PHE A 32 -7.11 -9.98 6.69
C PHE A 32 -8.34 -10.44 5.89
N ALA A 33 -8.83 -11.66 6.11
CA ALA A 33 -10.08 -12.17 5.53
C ALA A 33 -11.32 -11.85 6.38
N GLY A 34 -11.15 -11.17 7.52
CA GLY A 34 -12.24 -10.76 8.41
C GLY A 34 -13.19 -9.76 7.75
N GLN A 35 -14.48 -9.87 8.04
CA GLN A 35 -15.52 -9.02 7.47
C GLN A 35 -15.44 -7.54 7.93
N ASN A 36 -14.65 -7.27 8.96
CA ASN A 36 -14.35 -5.95 9.50
C ASN A 36 -13.09 -5.32 8.88
N VAL A 37 -12.43 -6.01 7.94
CA VAL A 37 -11.21 -5.54 7.27
C VAL A 37 -11.53 -5.28 5.79
N SER A 38 -11.14 -4.12 5.29
CA SER A 38 -11.25 -3.76 3.87
C SER A 38 -9.92 -3.21 3.39
N ILE A 39 -9.38 -3.78 2.31
CA ILE A 39 -8.03 -3.48 1.85
C ILE A 39 -8.11 -3.01 0.41
N ALA A 40 -7.81 -1.75 0.17
CA ALA A 40 -7.71 -1.21 -1.17
C ALA A 40 -6.58 -1.94 -1.91
N SER A 41 -6.91 -2.61 -3.00
CA SER A 41 -5.92 -3.37 -3.78
C SER A 41 -5.68 -2.72 -5.13
N GLY A 42 -4.45 -2.82 -5.62
CA GLY A 42 -4.11 -2.45 -7.00
C GLY A 42 -4.71 -3.43 -8.02
N ASN A 43 -5.19 -4.60 -7.61
CA ASN A 43 -5.80 -5.58 -8.51
C ASN A 43 -7.26 -5.22 -8.86
N ALA A 44 -7.67 -5.61 -10.08
CA ALA A 44 -8.86 -5.26 -10.88
C ALA A 44 -10.14 -4.69 -10.22
N ASP A 45 -10.49 -5.07 -8.98
CA ASP A 45 -11.79 -4.81 -8.36
C ASP A 45 -11.76 -3.80 -7.18
N GLY A 46 -10.65 -3.09 -7.00
CA GLY A 46 -10.52 -1.99 -6.03
C GLY A 46 -10.36 -2.43 -4.57
N TYR A 47 -10.66 -3.70 -4.23
CA TYR A 47 -10.39 -4.31 -2.93
C TYR A 47 -9.84 -5.73 -3.04
N ALA A 48 -9.00 -6.13 -2.08
CA ALA A 48 -8.39 -7.46 -2.00
C ALA A 48 -9.43 -8.56 -1.69
N GLN A 49 -9.35 -9.71 -2.36
CA GLN A 49 -10.23 -10.87 -2.17
C GLN A 49 -9.57 -11.96 -1.32
N ILE A 50 -9.13 -11.61 -0.11
CA ILE A 50 -8.24 -12.43 0.73
C ILE A 50 -8.91 -13.71 1.22
N SER A 51 -10.24 -13.71 1.38
CA SER A 51 -11.00 -14.89 1.80
C SER A 51 -10.76 -16.10 0.90
N ARG A 52 -10.47 -15.89 -0.40
CA ARG A 52 -10.10 -16.97 -1.33
C ARG A 52 -8.78 -17.65 -0.94
N HIS A 53 -7.79 -16.87 -0.52
CA HIS A 53 -6.49 -17.41 -0.10
C HIS A 53 -6.61 -18.08 1.27
N ALA A 54 -7.30 -17.43 2.21
CA ALA A 54 -7.49 -17.93 3.56
C ALA A 54 -8.26 -19.26 3.61
N ALA A 55 -9.23 -19.48 2.72
CA ALA A 55 -9.96 -20.74 2.63
C ALA A 55 -9.06 -21.96 2.40
N ARG A 56 -7.89 -21.78 1.77
CA ARG A 56 -6.90 -22.86 1.55
C ARG A 56 -6.20 -23.33 2.83
N LEU A 57 -6.32 -22.57 3.92
CA LEU A 57 -5.75 -22.93 5.22
C LEU A 57 -6.74 -23.76 6.07
N ILE A 58 -7.97 -23.95 5.60
CA ILE A 58 -9.03 -24.61 6.35
C ILE A 58 -9.24 -26.03 5.81
N GLY A 59 -9.16 -27.02 6.70
CA GLY A 59 -9.45 -28.42 6.40
C GLY A 59 -10.95 -28.71 6.31
N GLU A 60 -11.29 -29.92 5.86
CA GLU A 60 -12.68 -30.37 5.74
C GLU A 60 -13.46 -30.35 7.08
N ASP A 61 -12.76 -30.42 8.21
CA ASP A 61 -13.35 -30.34 9.55
C ASP A 61 -13.57 -28.90 10.06
N GLY A 62 -13.26 -27.90 9.23
CA GLY A 62 -13.42 -26.48 9.53
C GLY A 62 -12.32 -25.89 10.41
N LYS A 63 -11.22 -26.61 10.65
CA LYS A 63 -10.07 -26.13 11.43
C LYS A 63 -8.91 -25.74 10.53
N LEU A 64 -7.92 -25.06 11.11
CA LEU A 64 -6.64 -24.84 10.44
C LEU A 64 -5.97 -26.18 10.15
N ALA A 65 -5.69 -26.43 8.88
CA ALA A 65 -5.01 -27.62 8.40
C ALA A 65 -4.24 -27.26 7.11
N PHE A 66 -2.93 -27.12 7.23
CA PHE A 66 -2.05 -26.76 6.12
C PHE A 66 -0.64 -27.29 6.34
N ASP A 67 0.09 -27.50 5.25
CA ASP A 67 1.54 -27.66 5.30
C ASP A 67 2.26 -26.32 5.12
N ARG A 68 3.56 -26.32 5.37
CA ARG A 68 4.41 -25.12 5.29
C ARG A 68 4.41 -24.49 3.90
N ASP A 69 4.38 -25.31 2.85
CA ASP A 69 4.39 -24.83 1.46
C ASP A 69 3.09 -24.11 1.12
N THR A 70 1.95 -24.66 1.54
CA THR A 70 0.63 -24.05 1.39
C THR A 70 0.55 -22.74 2.15
N LEU A 71 1.01 -22.72 3.40
CA LEU A 71 1.05 -21.51 4.21
C LEU A 71 1.89 -20.42 3.54
N GLN A 72 3.08 -20.76 3.04
CA GLN A 72 3.95 -19.80 2.36
C GLN A 72 3.31 -19.23 1.09
N GLN A 73 2.68 -20.07 0.27
CA GLN A 73 2.00 -19.63 -0.94
C GLN A 73 0.82 -18.70 -0.62
N VAL A 74 0.03 -19.05 0.39
CA VAL A 74 -1.11 -18.24 0.83
C VAL A 74 -0.65 -16.90 1.40
N ALA A 75 0.35 -16.89 2.27
CA ALA A 75 0.91 -15.65 2.82
C ALA A 75 1.46 -14.73 1.73
N ARG A 76 2.19 -15.26 0.74
CA ARG A 76 2.67 -14.48 -0.42
C ARG A 76 1.52 -13.91 -1.24
N ALA A 77 0.48 -14.70 -1.51
CA ALA A 77 -0.69 -14.24 -2.26
C ALA A 77 -1.43 -13.12 -1.52
N THR A 78 -1.58 -13.24 -0.20
CA THR A 78 -2.13 -12.18 0.64
C THR A 78 -1.27 -10.91 0.56
N LEU A 79 0.05 -11.01 0.70
CA LEU A 79 0.94 -9.84 0.60
C LEU A 79 0.88 -9.17 -0.77
N ILE A 80 0.73 -9.94 -1.87
CA ILE A 80 0.56 -9.41 -3.23
C ILE A 80 -0.74 -8.58 -3.34
N ASP A 81 -1.82 -9.02 -2.68
CA ASP A 81 -3.08 -8.30 -2.73
C ASP A 81 -3.10 -7.06 -1.80
N VAL A 82 -2.33 -7.09 -0.71
CA VAL A 82 -2.27 -6.04 0.33
C VAL A 82 -1.27 -4.93 0.02
N LEU A 83 -0.04 -5.27 -0.37
CA LEU A 83 1.03 -4.29 -0.59
C LEU A 83 0.98 -3.73 -2.01
N SER A 84 0.96 -2.41 -2.13
CA SER A 84 0.97 -1.74 -3.42
C SER A 84 1.71 -0.41 -3.35
N CYS A 85 2.47 -0.12 -4.42
CA CYS A 85 3.10 1.19 -4.66
C CYS A 85 2.36 1.98 -5.74
N ARG A 86 1.15 1.54 -6.13
CA ARG A 86 0.37 2.24 -7.16
C ARG A 86 -0.25 3.49 -6.56
N GLU A 87 0.19 4.63 -7.07
CA GLU A 87 -0.46 5.90 -6.86
C GLU A 87 -1.93 5.80 -7.31
N ASN A 88 -2.84 6.45 -6.58
CA ASN A 88 -4.31 6.37 -6.67
C ASN A 88 -4.95 5.21 -5.89
N ARG A 89 -5.27 5.47 -4.62
CA ARG A 89 -6.08 4.67 -3.69
C ARG A 89 -5.41 3.48 -2.98
N SER A 90 -4.48 2.78 -3.63
CA SER A 90 -3.88 1.55 -3.05
C SER A 90 -2.46 1.71 -2.51
N ASP A 91 -1.88 2.91 -2.59
CA ASP A 91 -0.50 3.13 -2.15
C ASP A 91 -0.35 2.87 -0.65
N SER A 92 0.47 1.87 -0.31
CA SER A 92 0.82 1.50 1.06
C SER A 92 1.92 2.37 1.64
N GLY A 93 2.52 3.26 0.83
CA GLY A 93 3.53 4.22 1.24
C GLY A 93 4.80 3.57 1.78
N VAL A 94 5.33 4.13 2.87
CA VAL A 94 6.61 3.71 3.48
C VAL A 94 6.63 2.22 3.83
N ALA A 95 5.49 1.62 4.19
CA ALA A 95 5.42 0.20 4.53
C ALA A 95 5.73 -0.70 3.32
N ALA A 96 5.20 -0.41 2.12
CA ALA A 96 5.54 -1.17 0.92
C ALA A 96 6.99 -0.96 0.50
N HIS A 97 7.54 0.23 0.72
CA HIS A 97 8.95 0.53 0.45
C HIS A 97 9.89 -0.29 1.36
N ILE A 98 9.63 -0.31 2.66
CA ILE A 98 10.38 -1.14 3.62
C ILE A 98 10.25 -2.63 3.27
N ALA A 99 9.04 -3.11 3.00
CA ALA A 99 8.81 -4.51 2.65
C ALA A 99 9.54 -4.91 1.36
N GLY A 100 9.51 -4.05 0.34
CA GLY A 100 10.21 -4.28 -0.92
C GLY A 100 11.72 -4.29 -0.76
N ASP A 101 12.28 -3.35 0.00
CA ASP A 101 13.72 -3.32 0.32
C ASP A 101 14.15 -4.61 1.06
N ALA A 102 13.40 -5.01 2.08
CA ALA A 102 13.67 -6.20 2.88
C ALA A 102 13.71 -7.51 2.06
N ILE A 103 12.98 -7.58 0.93
CA ILE A 103 12.96 -8.76 0.05
C ILE A 103 13.76 -8.58 -1.24
N GLY A 104 14.45 -7.44 -1.41
CA GLY A 104 15.21 -7.14 -2.62
C GLY A 104 14.35 -6.92 -3.86
N ALA A 105 13.16 -6.31 -3.72
CA ALA A 105 12.21 -6.08 -4.80
C ALA A 105 12.81 -5.27 -5.97
N ASP A 106 13.83 -4.46 -5.70
CA ASP A 106 14.58 -3.74 -6.73
C ASP A 106 15.09 -4.64 -7.84
N THR A 107 15.43 -5.91 -7.57
CA THR A 107 15.92 -6.82 -8.63
C THR A 107 14.88 -7.11 -9.70
N PHE A 108 13.58 -6.90 -9.41
CA PHE A 108 12.47 -7.16 -10.30
C PHE A 108 11.99 -5.93 -11.09
N LEU A 109 12.51 -4.72 -10.79
CA LEU A 109 12.17 -3.52 -11.56
C LEU A 109 12.57 -3.69 -13.04
N PRO A 110 11.72 -3.37 -14.02
CA PRO A 110 12.07 -3.49 -15.42
C PRO A 110 13.19 -2.52 -15.80
N ASN A 111 13.80 -2.74 -16.97
CA ASN A 111 14.65 -1.70 -17.56
C ASN A 111 13.81 -0.46 -17.86
N MET A 112 14.17 0.67 -17.28
CA MET A 112 13.47 1.94 -17.42
C MET A 112 14.01 2.79 -18.57
N ALA A 113 15.06 2.34 -19.28
CA ALA A 113 15.55 3.01 -20.48
C ALA A 113 14.66 2.68 -21.70
N THR A 114 13.37 2.98 -21.58
CA THR A 114 12.38 2.90 -22.66
C THR A 114 11.99 4.32 -23.07
N ASP A 115 11.54 4.52 -24.31
CA ASP A 115 11.03 5.85 -24.71
C ASP A 115 9.81 6.23 -23.87
N ASP A 116 8.94 5.28 -23.54
CA ASP A 116 7.76 5.50 -22.69
C ASP A 116 8.14 6.16 -21.36
N PHE A 117 9.06 5.55 -20.60
CA PHE A 117 9.48 6.08 -19.30
C PHE A 117 10.31 7.37 -19.45
N LEU A 118 11.31 7.38 -20.33
CA LEU A 118 12.19 8.53 -20.50
C LEU A 118 11.42 9.76 -21.03
N SER A 119 10.30 9.58 -21.73
CA SER A 119 9.46 10.68 -22.18
C SER A 119 8.77 11.44 -21.04
N CYS A 120 8.58 10.79 -19.89
CA CYS A 120 8.02 11.41 -18.69
C CYS A 120 9.04 12.28 -17.94
N LEU A 121 10.33 12.20 -18.27
CA LEU A 121 11.39 12.94 -17.59
C LEU A 121 11.59 14.34 -18.16
N SER A 122 11.91 15.29 -17.28
CA SER A 122 12.33 16.63 -17.70
C SER A 122 13.67 16.58 -18.44
N ARG A 123 13.99 17.62 -19.22
CA ARG A 123 15.31 17.74 -19.89
C ARG A 123 16.48 17.59 -18.90
N THR A 124 16.39 18.27 -17.76
CA THR A 124 17.42 18.20 -16.71
C THR A 124 17.57 16.79 -16.15
N ALA A 125 16.47 16.05 -15.98
CA ALA A 125 16.52 14.66 -15.54
C ALA A 125 17.17 13.74 -16.59
N ILE A 126 16.85 13.92 -17.88
CA ILE A 126 17.52 13.20 -18.97
C ILE A 126 19.03 13.48 -19.01
N GLU A 127 19.42 14.75 -18.85
CA GLU A 127 20.83 15.14 -18.79
C GLU A 127 21.54 14.55 -17.57
N ALA A 128 20.85 14.37 -16.44
CA ALA A 128 21.39 13.69 -15.27
C ALA A 128 21.66 12.20 -15.52
N VAL A 129 20.76 11.50 -16.22
CA VAL A 129 20.97 10.09 -16.62
C VAL A 129 22.19 9.92 -17.51
N CYS A 130 22.52 10.94 -18.32
CA CYS A 130 23.68 10.90 -19.21
C CYS A 130 25.04 10.92 -18.46
N LYS A 131 25.11 11.49 -17.24
CA LYS A 131 26.38 11.78 -16.54
C LYS A 131 27.27 10.56 -16.33
N ASP A 132 26.66 9.41 -16.08
CA ASP A 132 27.36 8.16 -15.79
C ASP A 132 27.46 7.24 -17.03
N THR A 133 27.26 7.81 -18.23
CA THR A 133 27.21 7.08 -19.50
C THR A 133 28.09 7.77 -20.55
N PRO A 134 28.48 7.07 -21.63
CA PRO A 134 29.12 7.70 -22.78
C PRO A 134 28.16 8.52 -23.66
N VAL A 135 26.87 8.59 -23.32
CA VAL A 135 25.88 9.34 -24.11
C VAL A 135 25.99 10.83 -23.80
N LEU A 136 26.24 11.64 -24.83
CA LEU A 136 26.27 13.10 -24.70
C LEU A 136 24.88 13.70 -24.93
N PRO A 137 24.45 14.68 -24.11
CA PRO A 137 23.24 15.45 -24.37
C PRO A 137 23.26 16.10 -25.76
N ARG A 138 22.16 15.94 -26.51
CA ARG A 138 22.01 16.46 -27.87
C ARG A 138 21.12 17.69 -27.89
N GLN A 139 21.11 18.42 -29.03
CA GLN A 139 20.29 19.61 -29.20
C GLN A 139 18.79 19.31 -29.01
N ARG A 140 18.34 18.13 -29.44
CA ARG A 140 16.98 17.63 -29.24
C ARG A 140 16.98 16.59 -28.12
N VAL A 141 16.07 16.75 -27.16
CA VAL A 141 15.91 15.81 -26.05
C VAL A 141 15.51 14.43 -26.56
N LYS A 142 14.64 14.36 -27.58
CA LYS A 142 14.25 13.10 -28.24
C LYS A 142 15.46 12.30 -28.70
N ASP A 143 16.38 12.92 -29.44
CA ASP A 143 17.59 12.27 -29.93
C ASP A 143 18.49 11.80 -28.77
N THR A 144 18.47 12.49 -27.63
CA THR A 144 19.20 12.07 -26.42
C THR A 144 18.54 10.83 -25.79
N ARG A 145 17.21 10.79 -25.71
CA ARG A 145 16.47 9.61 -25.22
C ARG A 145 16.74 8.39 -26.09
N GLU A 146 16.65 8.52 -27.41
CA GLU A 146 16.95 7.44 -28.36
C GLU A 146 18.37 6.87 -28.15
N ALA A 147 19.34 7.74 -27.86
CA ALA A 147 20.71 7.33 -27.52
C ALA A 147 20.79 6.53 -26.21
N LEU A 148 20.07 6.98 -25.17
CA LEU A 148 20.02 6.30 -23.88
C LEU A 148 19.34 4.94 -24.01
N VAL A 149 18.22 4.86 -24.73
CA VAL A 149 17.54 3.58 -25.03
C VAL A 149 18.51 2.62 -25.74
N GLN A 150 19.28 3.10 -26.72
CA GLN A 150 20.27 2.27 -27.40
C GLN A 150 21.42 1.84 -26.46
N HIS A 151 21.93 2.74 -25.63
CA HIS A 151 23.00 2.45 -24.69
C HIS A 151 22.60 1.37 -23.67
N TYR A 152 21.38 1.46 -23.15
CA TYR A 152 20.80 0.55 -22.17
C TYR A 152 20.00 -0.59 -22.79
N ALA A 153 20.18 -0.89 -24.08
CA ALA A 153 19.55 -2.05 -24.72
C ALA A 153 20.06 -3.37 -24.09
N GLU A 154 21.36 -3.42 -23.76
CA GLU A 154 22.04 -4.59 -23.20
C GLU A 154 22.37 -4.43 -21.71
N ILE A 155 22.16 -3.23 -21.15
CA ILE A 155 22.48 -2.91 -19.75
C ILE A 155 21.22 -2.36 -19.09
N ARG A 156 20.89 -2.88 -17.92
CA ARG A 156 19.68 -2.47 -17.20
C ARG A 156 19.86 -1.09 -16.56
N PHE A 157 18.95 -0.18 -16.87
CA PHE A 157 18.82 1.11 -16.19
C PHE A 157 17.61 1.09 -15.25
N VAL A 158 17.80 1.52 -14.01
CA VAL A 158 16.74 1.78 -13.02
C VAL A 158 16.92 3.19 -12.51
N HIS A 159 15.85 4.00 -12.55
CA HIS A 159 15.90 5.36 -12.07
C HIS A 159 15.98 5.40 -10.53
N PRO A 160 16.86 6.21 -9.90
CA PRO A 160 17.04 6.20 -8.44
C PRO A 160 15.77 6.45 -7.62
N ALA A 161 14.83 7.22 -8.16
CA ALA A 161 13.55 7.50 -7.48
C ALA A 161 12.57 6.31 -7.45
N ALA A 162 12.82 5.24 -8.22
CA ALA A 162 11.96 4.05 -8.28
C ALA A 162 12.45 2.90 -7.38
N VAL A 163 13.61 3.06 -6.75
CA VAL A 163 14.22 2.08 -5.85
C VAL A 163 13.40 2.00 -4.56
N PHE A 164 13.21 0.79 -4.03
CA PHE A 164 12.37 0.54 -2.85
C PHE A 164 12.95 1.11 -1.57
N ALA A 165 14.28 1.13 -1.42
CA ALA A 165 14.97 1.62 -0.23
C ALA A 165 14.48 3.05 0.16
N PRO A 166 13.68 3.19 1.23
CA PRO A 166 13.16 4.48 1.63
C PRO A 166 14.26 5.34 2.26
N ALA A 167 14.12 6.66 2.14
CA ALA A 167 15.02 7.59 2.82
C ALA A 167 14.99 7.34 4.35
N PRO A 168 16.15 7.27 5.05
CA PRO A 168 16.20 6.97 6.47
C PRO A 168 15.33 7.90 7.33
N GLU A 169 15.26 9.19 6.97
CA GLU A 169 14.46 10.18 7.68
C GLU A 169 12.95 9.88 7.55
N LYS A 170 12.50 9.34 6.41
CA LYS A 170 11.09 8.92 6.22
C LYS A 170 10.75 7.70 7.07
N VAL A 171 11.67 6.74 7.18
CA VAL A 171 11.49 5.56 8.04
C VAL A 171 11.43 5.97 9.50
N ALA A 172 12.36 6.82 9.94
CA ALA A 172 12.38 7.34 11.31
C ALA A 172 11.10 8.13 11.64
N ALA A 173 10.66 9.04 10.77
CA ALA A 173 9.42 9.78 10.97
C ALA A 173 8.18 8.85 11.02
N TRP A 174 8.13 7.82 10.17
CA TRP A 174 7.06 6.83 10.20
C TRP A 174 7.07 6.02 11.51
N ALA A 175 8.25 5.58 11.97
CA ALA A 175 8.41 4.86 13.23
C ALA A 175 8.05 5.74 14.44
N ASP A 176 8.49 6.99 14.48
CA ASP A 176 8.17 7.94 15.56
C ASP A 176 6.67 8.23 15.63
N LYS A 177 6.00 8.32 14.48
CA LYS A 177 4.56 8.56 14.39
C LYS A 177 3.74 7.39 14.96
N HIS A 178 4.21 6.16 14.77
CA HIS A 178 3.46 4.94 15.12
C HIS A 178 4.01 4.17 16.33
N GLY A 179 5.19 4.53 16.84
CA GLY A 179 5.89 3.86 17.94
C GLY A 179 5.71 4.52 19.31
N ARG A 180 5.02 5.67 19.38
CA ARG A 180 4.60 6.24 20.67
C ARG A 180 3.40 5.43 21.17
N ALA A 181 3.62 4.63 22.20
CA ALA A 181 2.53 3.97 22.94
C ALA A 181 1.64 5.02 23.60
N GLU A 182 0.37 4.65 23.82
CA GLU A 182 -0.71 5.41 24.44
C GLU A 182 -0.41 5.78 25.91
N ASP A 183 0.57 6.65 26.16
CA ASP A 183 0.68 7.38 27.44
C ASP A 183 0.01 8.78 27.35
N ASP A 184 -0.59 9.13 26.21
CA ASP A 184 -1.33 10.38 25.99
C ASP A 184 -2.83 10.11 25.70
N GLU A 185 -3.50 9.28 26.52
CA GLU A 185 -4.97 9.34 26.65
C GLU A 185 -5.42 10.60 27.41
N GLU A 186 -4.97 11.79 26.98
CA GLU A 186 -5.59 13.06 27.35
C GLU A 186 -5.18 14.19 26.40
N SER A 187 -5.72 14.17 25.17
CA SER A 187 -6.14 15.36 24.39
C SER A 187 -6.14 15.06 22.90
N GLY A 188 -7.32 14.77 22.36
CA GLY A 188 -7.53 14.60 20.92
C GLY A 188 -8.99 14.73 20.51
N ALA A 189 -9.82 15.38 21.32
CA ALA A 189 -11.13 15.84 20.89
C ALA A 189 -10.97 17.26 20.35
N ASP A 190 -10.46 17.41 19.12
CA ASP A 190 -10.67 18.61 18.28
C ASP A 190 -10.09 18.38 16.88
N ALA A 191 -10.83 17.66 16.03
CA ALA A 191 -10.69 17.75 14.58
C ALA A 191 -11.98 17.30 13.87
N LEU A 192 -13.14 17.77 14.33
CA LEU A 192 -14.38 17.71 13.56
C LEU A 192 -15.12 19.05 13.69
N ASN A 193 -14.64 20.06 12.97
CA ASN A 193 -15.39 21.27 12.63
C ASN A 193 -14.65 21.97 11.49
N GLU A 194 -15.22 22.49 10.41
CA GLU A 194 -16.56 22.58 9.84
C GLU A 194 -16.30 23.19 8.46
N SER A 195 -16.87 22.66 7.39
CA SER A 195 -17.04 23.44 6.17
C SER A 195 -18.36 23.03 5.52
N ASN A 196 -19.43 23.48 6.15
CA ASN A 196 -20.76 23.52 5.55
C ASN A 196 -21.28 24.95 5.73
N GLU A 197 -20.88 25.83 4.84
CA GLU A 197 -21.44 27.18 4.76
C GLU A 197 -22.86 27.07 4.20
N ALA A 198 -23.83 27.05 5.11
CA ALA A 198 -25.22 27.37 4.80
C ALA A 198 -25.40 28.89 4.98
N GLU A 199 -25.54 29.62 3.88
CA GLU A 199 -26.03 31.00 3.93
C GLU A 199 -27.53 31.01 4.19
N ASP A 200 -27.89 31.61 5.33
CA ASP A 200 -29.24 31.89 5.79
C ASP A 200 -29.73 33.21 5.16
N VAL A 201 -30.83 33.17 4.41
CA VAL A 201 -31.54 34.36 3.91
C VAL A 201 -32.96 34.35 4.50
N PRO A 202 -33.41 35.43 5.18
CA PRO A 202 -34.55 35.42 6.10
C PRO A 202 -35.92 35.42 5.38
N PRO A 203 -37.03 35.14 6.12
CA PRO A 203 -38.31 34.86 5.51
C PRO A 203 -39.09 36.14 5.19
N ALA A 204 -39.89 36.09 4.13
CA ALA A 204 -40.97 37.05 3.90
C ALA A 204 -42.25 36.30 3.48
N ASP A 205 -43.28 36.47 4.30
CA ASP A 205 -44.65 35.99 4.12
C ASP A 205 -45.24 36.38 2.75
N GLY A 206 -46.07 35.50 2.20
CA GLY A 206 -46.85 35.80 1.01
C GLY A 206 -47.71 34.64 0.51
N TYR A 207 -48.94 34.57 1.02
CA TYR A 207 -50.06 33.77 0.51
C TYR A 207 -50.15 33.72 -1.03
N ALA A 208 -50.43 32.55 -1.60
CA ALA A 208 -51.63 32.32 -2.41
C ALA A 208 -51.73 30.87 -2.92
N GLU A 209 -52.94 30.37 -2.75
CA GLU A 209 -53.54 29.11 -3.19
C GLU A 209 -53.83 29.10 -4.70
N ALA A 210 -54.13 27.91 -5.25
CA ALA A 210 -54.66 27.59 -6.59
C ALA A 210 -53.62 27.47 -7.73
N ALA A 211 -53.70 26.52 -8.68
CA ALA A 211 -54.77 25.63 -9.09
C ALA A 211 -54.23 24.41 -9.87
N GLU A 212 -55.06 23.36 -9.90
CA GLU A 212 -55.17 22.22 -10.86
C GLU A 212 -53.97 21.35 -11.21
#